data_AF-A0A1C5U2A2-F1
#
_entry.id   AF-A0A1C5U2A2-F1
#
_cell.length_a   1.000
_cell.length_b   1.000
_cell.length_c   1.000
_cell.angle_alpha   90.00
_cell.angle_beta   90.00
_cell.angle_gamma   90.00
#
_symmetry.space_group_name_H-M   'P 1'
#
loop_
_entity.id
_entity.type
_entity.pdbx_description
1 polymer ?
#
loop_
_entity_poly.entity_id
_entity_poly.type
_entity_poly.pdbx_seq_one_letter_code
_entity_poly.pdbx_strand_id
1 'polypeptide(L)' 'MNIGILLIMIIGGVAGIFSTLYLTVSIPVVLGWKIYRRFAKGIPLTK' A
#
# COMPACT_ATOMS: atom_id res chain seq x y z
N MET A 1 28.60 -16.26 -15.74
CA MET A 1 27.68 -15.48 -14.90
C MET A 1 26.25 -15.76 -15.38
N ASN A 2 25.38 -16.31 -14.53
CA ASN A 2 24.03 -16.75 -14.93
C ASN A 2 23.06 -15.57 -15.02
N ILE A 3 22.95 -15.00 -16.22
CA ILE A 3 22.16 -13.79 -16.48
C ILE A 3 20.67 -13.95 -16.17
N GLY A 4 20.13 -15.18 -16.29
CA GLY A 4 18.73 -15.47 -16.00
C GLY A 4 18.34 -15.28 -14.53
N ILE A 5 19.25 -15.61 -13.60
CA ILE A 5 19.01 -15.44 -12.15
C ILE A 5 18.98 -13.96 -11.76
N LEU A 6 19.83 -13.14 -12.37
CA LEU A 6 19.84 -11.69 -12.16
C LEU A 6 18.51 -11.05 -12.55
N LEU A 7 17.93 -11.47 -13.68
CA LEU A 7 16.62 -10.99 -14.15
C LEU A 7 15.50 -11.29 -13.17
N ILE A 8 15.45 -12.52 -12.65
CA ILE A 8 14.42 -12.96 -11.69
C ILE A 8 14.56 -12.21 -10.37
N MET A 9 15.80 -11.98 -9.89
CA MET A 9 16.06 -11.20 -8.67
C MET A 9 15.56 -9.75 -8.80
N ILE A 10 15.79 -9.11 -9.96
CA ILE A 10 15.33 -7.74 -10.19
C ILE A 10 13.79 -7.68 -10.21
N ILE A 11 13.14 -8.58 -10.93
CA ILE A 11 11.67 -8.62 -11.03
C ILE A 11 11.05 -8.91 -9.65
N GLY A 12 11.59 -9.88 -8.91
CA GLY A 12 11.14 -10.21 -7.56
C GLY A 12 11.36 -9.06 -6.57
N GLY A 13 12.51 -8.38 -6.64
CA GLY A 13 12.80 -7.21 -5.81
C GLY A 13 11.84 -6.05 -6.09
N VAL A 14 11.59 -5.76 -7.36
CA VAL A 14 10.66 -4.69 -7.77
C VAL A 14 9.23 -5.00 -7.34
N ALA A 15 8.76 -6.24 -7.53
CA ALA A 15 7.43 -6.67 -7.09
C ALA A 15 7.25 -6.57 -5.57
N GLY A 16 8.30 -6.89 -4.79
CA GLY A 16 8.32 -6.72 -3.34
C GLY A 16 8.18 -5.26 -2.92
N ILE A 17 8.99 -4.37 -3.50
CA ILE A 17 8.96 -2.92 -3.18
C ILE A 17 7.58 -2.33 -3.48
N PHE A 18 7.01 -2.62 -4.65
CA PHE A 18 5.68 -2.12 -5.01
C PHE A 18 4.60 -2.61 -4.05
N SER A 19 4.65 -3.88 -3.64
CA SER A 19 3.69 -4.46 -2.69
C SER A 19 3.78 -3.81 -1.30
N THR A 20 4.99 -3.60 -0.80
CA THR A 20 5.22 -2.92 0.49
C THR A 20 4.79 -1.46 0.44
N LEU A 21 5.11 -0.75 -0.64
CA LEU A 21 4.71 0.65 -0.81
C LEU A 21 3.19 0.79 -0.88
N TYR A 22 2.53 -0.10 -1.63
CA TYR A 22 1.07 -0.14 -1.72
C TYR A 22 0.43 -0.34 -0.35
N LEU A 23 0.88 -1.33 0.43
CA LEU A 23 0.37 -1.59 1.77
C LEU A 23 0.59 -0.39 2.69
N THR A 24 1.81 0.16 2.69
CA THR A 24 2.22 1.28 3.55
C THR A 24 1.39 2.54 3.26
N VAL A 25 1.04 2.80 2.00
CA VAL A 25 0.24 3.97 1.62
C VAL A 25 -1.26 3.71 1.77
N SER A 26 -1.73 2.48 1.50
CA SER A 26 -3.16 2.15 1.56
C SER A 26 -3.75 2.34 2.96
N ILE A 27 -3.03 1.95 4.01
CA ILE A 27 -3.47 2.04 5.41
C ILE A 27 -3.72 3.50 5.85
N PRO A 28 -2.77 4.44 5.73
CA PRO A 28 -2.97 5.83 6.10
C PRO A 28 -3.99 6.52 5.20
N VAL A 29 -4.10 6.15 3.92
CA VAL A 29 -5.14 6.70 3.02
C VAL A 29 -6.54 6.29 3.49
N VAL A 30 -6.76 5.02 3.83
CA VAL A 30 -8.06 4.54 4.33
C VAL A 30 -8.37 5.15 5.69
N LEU A 31 -7.39 5.30 6.58
CA LEU A 31 -7.52 5.99 7.86
C LEU A 31 -7.89 7.48 7.68
N GLY A 32 -7.18 8.19 6.81
CA GLY A 32 -7.45 9.59 6.47
C GLY A 32 -8.85 9.77 5.88
N TRP A 33 -9.27 8.88 4.97
CA TRP A 33 -10.62 8.87 4.43
C TRP A 33 -11.69 8.58 5.50
N LYS A 34 -11.38 7.73 6.48
CA LYS A 34 -12.24 7.49 7.65
C LYS A 34 -12.40 8.76 8.49
N ILE A 35 -11.30 9.44 8.78
CA ILE A 35 -11.30 10.69 9.55
C ILE A 35 -12.06 11.79 8.80
N TYR A 36 -11.78 11.96 7.50
CA TYR A 36 -12.48 12.93 6.65
C TYR A 36 -14.00 12.71 6.66
N ARG A 37 -14.46 11.45 6.50
CA ARG A 37 -15.89 11.13 6.57
C ARG A 37 -16.50 11.39 7.94
N ARG A 38 -15.75 11.20 9.03
CA ARG A 38 -16.22 11.54 10.39
C ARG A 38 -16.50 13.04 10.50
N PHE A 39 -15.56 13.87 10.05
CA PHE A 39 -15.67 15.33 10.16
C PHE A 39 -16.68 15.92 9.17
N ALA A 40 -16.67 15.47 7.91
CA ALA A 40 -17.50 16.06 6.87
C ALA A 40 -18.96 15.57 6.91
N LYS A 41 -19.20 14.32 7.33
CA LYS A 41 -20.53 13.71 7.25
C LYS A 41 -21.13 13.33 8.61
N GLY A 42 -20.43 13.55 9.72
CA GLY A 42 -20.93 13.26 11.08
C GLY A 42 -21.24 11.77 11.34
N ILE A 43 -20.83 10.88 10.44
CA ILE A 43 -21.14 9.45 10.51
C ILE A 43 -20.18 8.82 11.51
N PRO A 44 -20.67 8.04 12.49
CA PRO A 44 -19.80 7.39 13.45
C PRO A 44 -18.83 6.43 12.73
N LEU A 45 -17.57 6.44 13.17
CA LEU A 45 -16.44 5.71 12.56
C LEU A 45 -16.60 4.18 12.58
N THR A 46 -17.54 3.71 13.39
CA THR A 46 -17.97 2.33 13.60
C THR A 46 -19.45 2.39 14.03
N LYS A 47 -20.24 1.33 13.78
CA LYS A 47 -21.53 1.16 14.46
C LYS A 47 -21.35 1.19 15.97
#